data_AF-A0A7L0J540-F1
#
_entry.id   AF-A0A7L0J540-F1
#
_cell.length_a   1.000
_cell.length_b   1.000
_cell.length_c   1.000
_cell.angle_alpha   90.00
_cell.angle_beta   90.00
_cell.angle_gamma   90.00
#
_symmetry.space_group_name_H-M   'P 1'
#
loop_
_entity.id
_entity.type
_entity.pdbx_description
1 polymer ?
#
loop_
_entity_poly.entity_id
_entity_poly.type
_entity_poly.pdbx_seq_one_letter_code
_entity_poly.pdbx_strand_id
1 'polypeptide(L)'
;TFLAKGSAALEKLKDLCNDGKEPPSALFQLYTQAVLDITYFEENQLVDEDFPEETSLQKLKELICILSEPEDLVRECNIDEEPINMLGAELLECLYWRKGALLYMYCHTAKERREWLRGNIATFKKCLNDGVHYLMKMLSFRCPLQLNEDVLLEDKDTARLLSEG
;
A
#
# COMPACT_ATOMS: atom_id res chain seq x y z
N THR A 1 -6.30 15.25 13.52
CA THR A 1 -5.70 13.88 13.61
C THR A 1 -6.20 13.04 12.46
N PHE A 2 -5.40 12.09 11.97
CA PHE A 2 -5.73 11.23 10.81
C PHE A 2 -7.04 10.45 11.02
N LEU A 3 -7.27 9.91 12.23
CA LEU A 3 -8.53 9.25 12.60
C LEU A 3 -9.77 10.15 12.43
N ALA A 4 -9.65 11.44 12.76
CA ALA A 4 -10.76 12.39 12.57
C ALA A 4 -11.03 12.68 11.09
N LYS A 5 -9.97 12.70 10.25
CA LYS A 5 -10.12 12.84 8.79
C LYS A 5 -10.77 11.59 8.19
N GLY A 6 -10.30 10.40 8.57
CA GLY A 6 -10.87 9.13 8.15
C GLY A 6 -12.34 8.99 8.55
N SER A 7 -12.68 9.31 9.79
CA SER A 7 -14.07 9.31 10.26
C SER A 7 -14.95 10.31 9.49
N ALA A 8 -14.46 11.52 9.21
CA ALA A 8 -15.20 12.50 8.41
C ALA A 8 -15.40 12.04 6.96
N ALA A 9 -14.40 11.35 6.37
CA ALA A 9 -14.51 10.77 5.05
C ALA A 9 -15.55 9.65 4.98
N LEU A 10 -15.66 8.81 6.03
CA LEU A 10 -16.68 7.76 6.12
C LEU A 10 -18.10 8.33 6.27
N GLU A 11 -18.29 9.36 7.10
CA GLU A 11 -19.61 10.03 7.21
C GLU A 11 -20.00 10.68 5.88
N LYS A 12 -19.06 11.36 5.21
CA LYS A 12 -19.29 11.89 3.86
C LYS A 12 -19.65 10.79 2.86
N LEU A 13 -18.96 9.64 2.91
CA LEU A 13 -19.25 8.51 2.02
C LEU A 13 -20.66 7.98 2.24
N LYS A 14 -21.08 7.84 3.50
CA LYS A 14 -22.44 7.42 3.87
C LYS A 14 -23.48 8.37 3.29
N ASP A 15 -23.27 9.68 3.38
CA ASP A 15 -24.19 10.67 2.80
C ASP A 15 -24.26 10.55 1.28
N LEU A 16 -23.10 10.43 0.60
CA LEU A 16 -23.03 10.34 -0.86
C LEU A 16 -23.65 9.03 -1.41
N CYS A 17 -23.49 7.91 -0.71
CA CYS A 17 -24.15 6.65 -1.07
C CYS A 17 -25.68 6.75 -1.02
N ASN A 18 -26.23 7.57 -0.11
CA ASN A 18 -27.68 7.76 0.00
C ASN A 18 -28.23 8.68 -1.11
N ASP A 19 -27.41 9.63 -1.58
CA ASP A 19 -27.81 10.59 -2.62
C ASP A 19 -27.81 9.99 -4.04
N GLY A 20 -27.03 8.92 -4.28
CA GLY A 20 -27.05 8.13 -5.52
C GLY A 20 -26.60 8.87 -6.79
N LYS A 21 -25.98 10.05 -6.65
CA LYS A 21 -25.59 10.94 -7.76
C LYS A 21 -24.12 10.87 -8.13
N GLU A 22 -23.26 10.42 -7.22
CA GLU A 22 -21.82 10.39 -7.44
C GLU A 22 -21.41 9.18 -8.29
N PRO A 23 -20.38 9.33 -9.14
CA PRO A 23 -19.84 8.20 -9.88
C PRO A 23 -19.23 7.18 -8.90
N PRO A 24 -19.31 5.86 -9.18
CA PRO A 24 -18.73 4.83 -8.32
C PRO A 24 -17.25 5.05 -8.00
N SER A 25 -16.47 5.56 -8.95
CA SER A 25 -15.06 5.90 -8.75
C SER A 25 -14.83 6.91 -7.62
N ALA A 26 -15.67 7.94 -7.50
CA ALA A 26 -15.56 8.93 -6.41
C ALA A 26 -15.83 8.29 -5.04
N LEU A 27 -16.78 7.36 -4.95
CA LEU A 27 -17.08 6.62 -3.72
C LEU A 27 -15.91 5.72 -3.32
N PHE A 28 -15.37 4.94 -4.26
CA PHE A 28 -14.24 4.05 -4.01
C PHE A 28 -12.95 4.82 -3.65
N GLN A 29 -12.69 5.96 -4.30
CA GLN A 29 -11.55 6.82 -3.97
C GLN A 29 -11.67 7.41 -2.55
N LEU A 30 -12.86 7.90 -2.19
CA LEU A 30 -13.11 8.45 -0.85
C LEU A 30 -13.00 7.37 0.23
N TYR A 31 -13.54 6.17 -0.02
CA TYR A 31 -13.38 5.01 0.85
C TYR A 31 -11.90 4.65 1.04
N THR A 32 -11.15 4.57 -0.06
CA THR A 32 -9.71 4.25 -0.04
C THR A 32 -8.93 5.28 0.78
N GLN A 33 -9.23 6.56 0.65
CA GLN A 33 -8.61 7.63 1.44
C GLN A 33 -8.93 7.49 2.93
N ALA A 34 -10.17 7.13 3.28
CA ALA A 34 -10.53 6.87 4.66
C ALA A 34 -9.76 5.67 5.24
N VAL A 35 -9.65 4.57 4.49
CA VAL A 35 -8.85 3.40 4.86
C VAL A 35 -7.39 3.79 5.10
N LEU A 36 -6.79 4.55 4.19
CA LEU A 36 -5.42 5.05 4.33
C LEU A 36 -5.26 5.92 5.59
N ASP A 37 -6.15 6.88 5.82
CA ASP A 37 -6.08 7.78 6.99
C ASP A 37 -6.22 7.02 8.32
N ILE A 38 -7.12 6.03 8.38
CA ILE A 38 -7.38 5.25 9.60
C ILE A 38 -6.21 4.33 9.92
N THR A 39 -5.77 3.55 8.94
CA THR A 39 -4.68 2.58 9.11
C THR A 39 -3.33 3.24 9.41
N TYR A 40 -3.15 4.51 9.02
CA TYR A 40 -1.88 5.23 9.23
C TYR A 40 -1.50 5.28 10.71
N PHE A 41 -2.48 5.52 11.58
CA PHE A 41 -2.22 5.59 13.01
C PHE A 41 -1.75 4.24 13.59
N GLU A 42 -2.34 3.14 13.15
CA GLU A 42 -1.99 1.80 13.63
C GLU A 42 -0.65 1.32 13.06
N GLU A 43 -0.35 1.67 11.80
CA GLU A 43 0.96 1.41 11.19
C GLU A 43 2.08 2.12 11.95
N ASN A 44 1.92 3.41 12.26
CA ASN A 44 2.92 4.15 13.00
C ASN A 44 3.11 3.63 14.42
N GLN A 45 2.04 3.18 15.10
CA GLN A 45 2.20 2.55 16.41
C GLN A 45 3.06 1.27 16.35
N LEU A 46 2.86 0.41 15.34
CA LEU A 46 3.72 -0.77 15.19
C LEU A 46 5.19 -0.41 14.99
N VAL A 47 5.44 0.68 14.27
CA VAL A 47 6.80 1.20 14.05
C VAL A 47 7.38 1.78 15.33
N ASP A 48 6.62 2.63 16.03
CA ASP A 48 7.05 3.30 17.27
C ASP A 48 7.33 2.29 18.39
N GLU A 49 6.62 1.16 18.41
CA GLU A 49 6.81 0.07 19.37
C GLU A 49 7.89 -0.95 18.95
N ASP A 50 8.60 -0.73 17.84
CA ASP A 50 9.58 -1.67 17.27
C ASP A 50 9.00 -3.08 17.03
N PHE A 51 7.78 -3.14 16.49
CA PHE A 51 7.08 -4.38 16.12
C PHE A 51 7.16 -5.49 17.20
N PRO A 52 6.56 -5.33 18.39
CA PRO A 52 6.57 -6.32 19.48
C PRO A 52 6.28 -7.76 19.01
N GLU A 53 7.08 -8.74 19.45
CA GLU A 53 7.12 -10.11 18.90
C GLU A 53 5.77 -10.85 19.00
N GLU A 54 5.07 -10.64 20.10
CA GLU A 54 3.86 -11.35 20.50
C GLU A 54 2.64 -10.92 19.69
N THR A 55 2.56 -9.65 19.30
CA THR A 55 1.34 -9.04 18.72
C THR A 55 1.50 -8.60 17.27
N SER A 56 2.73 -8.26 16.85
CA SER A 56 2.93 -7.54 15.58
C SER A 56 2.59 -8.36 14.36
N LEU A 57 2.86 -9.66 14.35
CA LEU A 57 2.54 -10.49 13.18
C LEU A 57 1.04 -10.52 12.90
N GLN A 58 0.22 -10.58 13.95
CA GLN A 58 -1.24 -10.59 13.80
C GLN A 58 -1.74 -9.22 13.34
N LYS A 59 -1.28 -8.14 13.99
CA LYS A 59 -1.66 -6.77 13.62
C LYS A 59 -1.22 -6.41 12.20
N LEU A 60 -0.03 -6.84 11.80
CA LEU A 60 0.49 -6.71 10.44
C LEU A 60 -0.45 -7.37 9.43
N LYS A 61 -0.88 -8.61 9.67
CA LYS A 61 -1.81 -9.32 8.77
C LYS A 61 -3.15 -8.59 8.64
N GLU A 62 -3.67 -8.08 9.76
CA GLU A 62 -4.91 -7.29 9.78
C GLU A 62 -4.76 -6.02 8.95
N LEU A 63 -3.67 -5.26 9.13
CA LEU A 63 -3.41 -4.04 8.36
C LEU A 63 -3.24 -4.32 6.87
N ILE A 64 -2.51 -5.38 6.48
CA ILE A 64 -2.37 -5.77 5.08
C ILE A 64 -3.73 -6.17 4.47
N CYS A 65 -4.59 -6.84 5.25
CA CYS A 65 -5.95 -7.18 4.85
C CYS A 65 -6.78 -5.92 4.59
N ILE A 66 -6.81 -4.98 5.55
CA ILE A 66 -7.54 -3.72 5.43
C ILE A 66 -7.01 -2.86 4.26
N LEU A 67 -5.69 -2.80 4.06
CA LEU A 67 -5.08 -2.10 2.92
C LEU A 67 -5.28 -2.81 1.57
N SER A 68 -5.82 -4.03 1.54
CA SER A 68 -6.17 -4.74 0.30
C SER A 68 -7.67 -4.62 -0.01
N GLU A 69 -8.49 -4.40 1.02
CA GLU A 69 -9.95 -4.29 0.93
C GLU A 69 -10.44 -3.32 -0.16
N PRO A 70 -9.87 -2.10 -0.38
CA PRO A 70 -10.37 -1.22 -1.43
C PRO A 70 -10.23 -1.81 -2.84
N GLU A 71 -9.14 -2.52 -3.12
CA GLU A 71 -8.92 -3.17 -4.42
C GLU A 71 -9.81 -4.40 -4.58
N ASP A 72 -9.97 -5.18 -3.50
CA ASP A 72 -10.81 -6.37 -3.49
C ASP A 72 -12.28 -6.01 -3.67
N LEU A 73 -12.78 -4.97 -3.00
CA LEU A 73 -14.15 -4.47 -3.16
C LEU A 73 -14.42 -3.98 -4.58
N VAL A 74 -13.47 -3.30 -5.23
CA VAL A 74 -13.62 -2.89 -6.63
C VAL A 74 -13.79 -4.11 -7.53
N ARG A 75 -12.99 -5.16 -7.32
CA ARG A 75 -13.07 -6.42 -8.10
C ARG A 75 -14.36 -7.20 -7.84
N GLU A 76 -14.86 -7.18 -6.61
CA GLU A 76 -16.12 -7.84 -6.25
C GLU A 76 -17.34 -7.11 -6.82
N CYS A 77 -17.28 -5.78 -6.91
CA CYS A 77 -18.37 -4.96 -7.40
C CYS A 77 -18.42 -4.85 -8.94
N ASN A 78 -17.28 -5.01 -9.63
CA ASN A 78 -17.18 -4.84 -11.08
C ASN A 78 -16.52 -6.05 -11.75
N ILE A 79 -17.28 -6.72 -12.64
CA ILE A 79 -16.80 -7.93 -13.33
C ILE A 79 -15.78 -7.62 -14.47
N ASP A 80 -15.72 -6.38 -14.98
CA ASP A 80 -14.96 -6.06 -16.20
C ASP A 80 -14.00 -4.85 -16.11
N GLU A 81 -13.84 -4.20 -14.95
CA GLU A 81 -12.95 -3.02 -14.82
C GLU A 81 -11.74 -3.28 -13.92
N GLU A 82 -10.54 -2.98 -14.43
CA GLU A 82 -9.30 -2.98 -13.67
C GLU A 82 -9.35 -1.95 -12.52
N PRO A 83 -8.85 -2.27 -11.31
CA PRO A 83 -8.88 -1.37 -10.16
C PRO A 83 -8.31 0.04 -10.41
N ILE A 84 -7.38 0.17 -11.37
CA ILE A 84 -6.77 1.45 -11.74
C ILE A 84 -7.79 2.44 -12.33
N ASN A 85 -8.83 1.96 -13.00
CA ASN A 85 -9.86 2.80 -13.60
C ASN A 85 -10.78 3.42 -12.53
N MET A 86 -10.95 2.74 -11.40
CA MET A 86 -11.78 3.21 -10.29
C MET A 86 -10.98 4.04 -9.28
N LEU A 87 -9.83 3.52 -8.83
CA LEU A 87 -9.04 4.12 -7.76
C LEU A 87 -8.03 5.15 -8.25
N GLY A 88 -7.60 5.06 -9.51
CA GLY A 88 -6.52 5.85 -10.05
C GLY A 88 -5.13 5.35 -9.59
N ALA A 89 -4.11 5.78 -10.34
CA ALA A 89 -2.73 5.34 -10.11
C ALA A 89 -2.19 5.78 -8.75
N GLU A 90 -2.47 7.01 -8.30
CA GLU A 90 -1.94 7.55 -7.04
C GLU A 90 -2.39 6.75 -5.81
N LEU A 91 -3.68 6.38 -5.73
CA LEU A 91 -4.19 5.62 -4.60
C LEU A 91 -3.69 4.17 -4.62
N LEU A 92 -3.66 3.54 -5.81
CA LEU A 92 -3.09 2.19 -5.93
C LEU A 92 -1.62 2.17 -5.56
N GLU A 93 -0.84 3.10 -6.09
CA GLU A 93 0.55 3.27 -5.73
C GLU A 93 0.71 3.41 -4.21
N CYS A 94 -0.08 4.25 -3.56
CA CYS A 94 -0.03 4.47 -2.12
C CYS A 94 -0.38 3.20 -1.33
N LEU A 95 -1.44 2.46 -1.72
CA LEU A 95 -1.81 1.19 -1.09
C LEU A 95 -0.67 0.16 -1.18
N TYR A 96 -0.09 0.00 -2.37
CA TYR A 96 1.01 -0.93 -2.60
C TYR A 96 2.29 -0.49 -1.89
N TRP A 97 2.59 0.80 -1.88
CA TRP A 97 3.70 1.37 -1.12
C TRP A 97 3.58 1.02 0.36
N ARG A 98 2.44 1.31 0.97
CA ARG A 98 2.23 1.10 2.41
C ARG A 98 2.28 -0.37 2.80
N LYS A 99 1.64 -1.24 2.02
CA LYS A 99 1.73 -2.70 2.24
C LYS A 99 3.19 -3.18 2.17
N GLY A 100 3.92 -2.74 1.15
CA GLY A 100 5.34 -3.10 0.95
C GLY A 100 6.25 -2.58 2.06
N ALA A 101 6.11 -1.30 2.41
CA ALA A 101 6.90 -0.64 3.45
C ALA A 101 6.65 -1.28 4.82
N LEU A 102 5.41 -1.55 5.19
CA LEU A 102 5.05 -2.16 6.46
C LEU A 102 5.66 -3.57 6.62
N LEU A 103 5.58 -4.38 5.56
CA LEU A 103 6.21 -5.70 5.53
C LEU A 103 7.74 -5.62 5.59
N TYR A 104 8.34 -4.66 4.87
CA TYR A 104 9.78 -4.42 4.92
C TYR A 104 10.24 -4.05 6.33
N MET A 105 9.55 -3.11 6.98
CA MET A 105 9.89 -2.67 8.34
C MET A 105 9.74 -3.81 9.35
N TYR A 106 8.66 -4.60 9.27
CA TYR A 106 8.50 -5.80 10.08
C TYR A 106 9.65 -6.79 9.87
N CYS A 107 10.00 -7.13 8.63
CA CYS A 107 11.12 -8.03 8.33
C CYS A 107 12.45 -7.45 8.80
N HIS A 108 12.65 -6.13 8.69
CA HIS A 108 13.84 -5.45 9.17
C HIS A 108 14.01 -5.62 10.68
N THR A 109 12.93 -5.55 11.46
CA THR A 109 13.01 -5.76 12.91
C THR A 109 13.10 -7.24 13.26
N ALA A 110 12.30 -8.09 12.61
CA ALA A 110 12.24 -9.52 12.90
C ALA A 110 13.54 -10.27 12.58
N LYS A 111 14.35 -9.80 11.61
CA LYS A 111 15.64 -10.43 11.27
C LYS A 111 16.65 -10.41 12.43
N GLU A 112 16.54 -9.42 13.33
CA GLU A 112 17.43 -9.27 14.49
C GLU A 112 17.07 -10.27 15.61
N ARG A 113 15.84 -10.83 15.59
CA ARG A 113 15.34 -11.80 16.57
C ARG A 113 15.71 -13.23 16.16
N ARG A 114 16.96 -13.61 16.43
CA ARG A 114 17.53 -14.90 15.96
C ARG A 114 16.71 -16.14 16.34
N GLU A 115 16.20 -16.20 17.57
CA GLU A 115 15.43 -17.35 18.06
C GLU A 115 14.07 -17.45 17.36
N TRP A 116 13.33 -16.33 17.31
CA TRP A 116 12.06 -16.25 16.59
C TRP A 116 12.23 -16.59 15.10
N LEU A 117 13.25 -16.04 14.43
CA LEU A 117 13.52 -16.26 13.02
C LEU A 117 13.77 -17.74 12.70
N ARG A 118 14.47 -18.45 13.59
CA ARG A 118 14.73 -19.89 13.44
C ARG A 118 13.43 -20.71 13.45
N GLY A 119 12.46 -20.31 14.29
CA GLY A 119 11.14 -20.95 14.35
C GLY A 119 10.18 -20.52 13.24
N ASN A 120 10.37 -19.32 12.66
CA ASN A 120 9.39 -18.67 11.79
C ASN A 120 9.92 -18.35 10.38
N ILE A 121 10.98 -19.02 9.92
CA ILE A 121 11.65 -18.72 8.64
C ILE A 121 10.70 -18.73 7.43
N ALA A 122 9.70 -19.60 7.42
CA ALA A 122 8.71 -19.67 6.33
C ALA A 122 7.83 -18.41 6.30
N THR A 123 7.33 -17.99 7.47
CA THR A 123 6.58 -16.74 7.63
C THR A 123 7.42 -15.54 7.25
N PHE A 124 8.67 -15.48 7.73
CA PHE A 124 9.60 -14.40 7.40
C PHE A 124 9.83 -14.27 5.90
N LYS A 125 10.13 -15.38 5.22
CA LYS A 125 10.32 -15.40 3.76
C LYS A 125 9.06 -14.97 3.01
N LYS A 126 7.88 -15.40 3.48
CA LYS A 126 6.61 -14.98 2.91
C LYS A 126 6.43 -13.46 3.03
N CYS A 127 6.58 -12.90 4.23
CA CYS A 127 6.48 -11.45 4.44
C CYS A 127 7.46 -10.67 3.55
N LEU A 128 8.69 -11.15 3.40
CA LEU A 128 9.69 -10.51 2.54
C LEU A 128 9.28 -10.55 1.06
N ASN A 129 8.85 -11.72 0.56
CA ASN A 129 8.41 -11.89 -0.82
C ASN A 129 7.17 -11.03 -1.12
N ASP A 130 6.18 -11.05 -0.23
CA ASP A 130 4.97 -10.23 -0.35
C ASP A 130 5.31 -8.74 -0.33
N GLY A 131 6.24 -8.32 0.55
CA GLY A 131 6.73 -6.95 0.63
C GLY A 131 7.41 -6.49 -0.66
N VAL A 132 8.33 -7.29 -1.20
CA VAL A 132 8.98 -7.03 -2.49
C VAL A 132 7.95 -6.97 -3.62
N HIS A 133 7.01 -7.91 -3.66
CA HIS A 133 5.95 -7.92 -4.67
C HIS A 133 5.13 -6.63 -4.65
N TYR A 134 4.72 -6.15 -3.48
CA TYR A 134 3.98 -4.90 -3.37
C TYR A 134 4.81 -3.68 -3.76
N LEU A 135 6.09 -3.62 -3.37
CA LEU A 135 6.96 -2.51 -3.80
C LEU A 135 7.18 -2.51 -5.32
N MET A 136 7.32 -3.68 -5.94
CA MET A 136 7.41 -3.80 -7.40
C MET A 136 6.12 -3.36 -8.09
N LYS A 137 4.95 -3.75 -7.54
CA LYS A 137 3.67 -3.26 -8.04
C LYS A 137 3.52 -1.75 -7.89
N MET A 138 3.90 -1.18 -6.75
CA MET A 138 3.92 0.27 -6.52
C MET A 138 4.71 0.98 -7.63
N LEU A 139 5.93 0.51 -7.91
CA LEU A 139 6.79 1.09 -8.96
C LEU A 139 6.15 1.06 -10.34
N SER A 140 5.37 0.01 -10.63
CA SER A 140 4.66 -0.11 -11.91
C SER A 140 3.61 0.99 -12.15
N PHE A 141 3.10 1.64 -11.08
CA PHE A 141 2.19 2.78 -11.18
C PHE A 141 2.92 4.13 -11.32
N ARG A 142 4.18 4.24 -10.87
CA ARG A 142 5.00 5.48 -10.97
C ARG A 142 5.48 5.78 -12.37
N CYS A 143 5.60 4.76 -13.20
CA CYS A 143 5.94 4.85 -14.61
C CYS A 143 5.87 3.42 -15.16
N PRO A 144 5.17 3.13 -16.26
CA PRO A 144 5.77 2.21 -17.19
C PRO A 144 7.03 2.95 -17.65
N LEU A 145 8.21 2.56 -17.16
CA LEU A 145 9.45 2.91 -17.83
C LEU A 145 9.32 2.35 -19.25
N GLN A 146 8.70 3.11 -20.15
CA GLN A 146 9.06 3.06 -21.54
C GLN A 146 10.49 3.58 -21.54
N LEU A 147 11.43 2.66 -21.27
CA LEU A 147 12.76 2.75 -21.81
C LEU A 147 12.55 2.74 -23.33
N ASN A 148 12.16 3.88 -23.88
CA ASN A 148 12.42 4.15 -25.28
C ASN A 148 13.94 4.06 -25.37
N GLU A 149 14.43 2.99 -25.98
CA GLU A 149 15.85 2.81 -26.34
C GLU A 149 16.36 3.98 -27.21
N ASP A 150 15.47 4.87 -27.66
CA ASP A 150 15.72 6.05 -28.47
C ASP A 150 15.74 7.40 -27.71
N VAL A 151 15.80 7.43 -26.37
CA VAL A 151 16.15 8.69 -25.70
C VAL A 151 17.65 8.90 -25.76
N LEU A 152 18.10 9.60 -26.80
CA LEU A 152 19.44 10.22 -26.82
C LEU A 152 19.51 11.25 -25.69
N LEU A 153 19.98 10.81 -24.52
CA LEU A 153 20.43 11.70 -23.47
C LEU A 153 21.69 12.40 -23.98
N GLU A 154 21.50 13.60 -24.55
CA GLU A 154 22.61 14.46 -24.99
C GLU A 154 23.48 14.93 -23.81
N ASP A 155 22.96 14.83 -22.58
CA ASP A 155 23.66 15.21 -21.36
C ASP A 155 24.14 13.98 -20.57
N LYS A 156 25.46 13.77 -20.58
CA LYS A 156 26.13 12.65 -19.88
C LYS A 156 25.97 12.72 -18.37
N ASP A 157 25.78 13.91 -17.80
CA ASP A 157 25.67 14.08 -16.36
C ASP A 157 24.30 13.62 -15.84
N THR A 158 23.23 13.90 -16.60
CA THR A 158 21.89 13.39 -16.31
C THR A 158 21.81 11.86 -16.40
N ALA A 159 22.45 11.25 -17.41
CA ALA A 159 22.48 9.79 -17.55
C ALA A 159 23.20 9.09 -16.38
N ARG A 160 24.28 9.70 -15.87
CA ARG A 160 25.04 9.16 -14.75
C ARG A 160 24.25 9.20 -13.44
N LEU A 161 23.59 10.32 -13.15
CA LEU A 161 22.74 10.48 -11.96
C LEU A 161 21.60 9.45 -11.90
N LEU A 162 21.03 9.09 -13.05
CA LEU A 162 19.97 8.09 -13.14
C LEU A 162 20.48 6.65 -12.99
N SER A 163 21.75 6.39 -13.31
CA SER A 163 22.36 5.04 -13.19
C SER A 163 22.86 4.70 -11.78
N GLU A 164 22.97 5.71 -10.90
CA GLU A 164 23.44 5.56 -9.52
C GLU A 164 22.28 5.35 -8.51
N GLY A 165 21.02 5.27 -8.99
CA GLY A 165 19.80 5.06 -8.18
C GLY A 165 19.32 3.62 -8.13
#